data_AF-A0A383ES36-F1
#
_entry.id   AF-A0A383ES36-F1
#
_cell.length_a   1.000
_cell.length_b   1.000
_cell.length_c   1.000
_cell.angle_alpha   90.00
_cell.angle_beta   90.00
_cell.angle_gamma   90.00
#
_symmetry.space_group_name_H-M   'P 1'
#
loop_
_entity.id
_entity.type
_entity.pdbx_description
1 polymer ?
#
loop_
_entity_poly.entity_id
_entity_poly.type
_entity_poly.pdbx_seq_one_letter_code
_entity_poly.pdbx_strand_id
1 'polypeptide(L)'
;HFYILYSSIACVLCGAVWGDHCSPISDTTIMSSMASGCDHIDHVTTQLPYALVVASIALLLGTIPTGFGFPAWIMILIGFITVMSSVFILGKKVD
;
A
#
# COMPACT_ATOMS: atom_id res chain seq x y z
N HIS A 1 -10.73 -12.24 20.40
CA HIS A 1 -9.34 -12.71 20.44
C HIS A 1 -8.80 -13.12 19.07
N PHE A 2 -9.49 -13.96 18.28
CA PHE A 2 -9.01 -14.34 16.94
C PHE A 2 -8.79 -13.18 15.96
N TYR A 3 -9.53 -12.08 16.10
CA TYR A 3 -9.38 -10.89 15.26
C TYR A 3 -7.98 -10.24 15.35
N ILE A 4 -7.32 -10.29 16.51
CA ILE A 4 -5.94 -9.78 16.66
C ILE A 4 -4.98 -10.66 15.87
N LEU A 5 -5.10 -11.98 16.01
CA LEU A 5 -4.26 -12.94 15.29
C LEU A 5 -4.40 -12.77 13.77
N TYR A 6 -5.64 -12.71 13.27
CA TYR A 6 -5.89 -12.49 11.83
C TYR A 6 -5.35 -11.15 11.36
N SER A 7 -5.55 -10.08 12.13
CA SER A 7 -5.05 -8.75 11.77
C SER A 7 -3.51 -8.70 11.78
N SER A 8 -2.85 -9.34 12.73
CA SER A 8 -1.39 -9.42 12.79
C SER A 8 -0.81 -10.18 11.61
N ILE A 9 -1.37 -11.35 11.26
CA ILE A 9 -0.93 -12.12 10.09
C ILE A 9 -1.13 -11.30 8.81
N ALA A 10 -2.31 -10.70 8.64
CA ALA A 10 -2.60 -9.84 7.49
C ALA A 10 -1.64 -8.65 7.42
N CYS A 11 -1.34 -7.99 8.54
CA CYS A 11 -0.40 -6.88 8.62
C CYS A 11 1.00 -7.28 8.15
N VAL A 12 1.52 -8.42 8.60
CA VAL A 12 2.86 -8.90 8.23
C VAL A 12 2.91 -9.22 6.74
N LEU A 13 1.89 -9.90 6.20
CA LEU A 13 1.81 -10.21 4.77
C LEU A 13 1.72 -8.95 3.91
N CYS A 14 0.83 -8.02 4.26
CA CYS A 14 0.70 -6.74 3.56
C CYS A 14 1.98 -5.91 3.64
N GLY A 15 2.65 -5.88 4.80
CA GLY A 15 3.92 -5.18 5.00
C GLY A 15 5.06 -5.76 4.18
N ALA A 16 5.12 -7.10 4.06
CA ALA A 16 6.10 -7.77 3.21
C ALA A 16 5.90 -7.43 1.72
N VAL A 17 4.66 -7.46 1.22
CA VAL A 17 4.32 -7.08 -0.16
C VAL A 17 4.62 -5.60 -0.42
N TRP A 18 4.28 -4.73 0.52
CA TRP A 18 4.59 -3.31 0.43
C TRP A 18 6.11 -3.08 0.35
N GLY A 19 6.88 -3.74 1.22
CA GLY A 19 8.33 -3.63 1.25
C GLY A 19 8.97 -4.11 -0.04
N ASP A 20 8.48 -5.21 -0.63
CA ASP A 20 8.95 -5.70 -1.93
C ASP A 20 8.75 -4.66 -3.05
N HIS A 21 7.60 -3.98 -3.06
CA HIS A 21 7.25 -3.01 -4.10
C HIS A 21 8.02 -1.67 -4.00
N CYS A 22 8.41 -1.24 -2.80
CA CYS A 22 9.12 0.03 -2.62
C CYS A 22 10.64 -0.14 -2.37
N SER A 23 11.14 -1.37 -2.36
CA SER A 23 12.54 -1.64 -2.08
C SER A 23 13.42 -1.51 -3.34
N PRO A 24 14.49 -0.69 -3.30
CA PRO A 24 15.44 -0.54 -4.42
C PRO A 24 16.33 -1.76 -4.65
N ILE A 25 16.15 -2.83 -3.89
CA ILE A 25 16.91 -4.08 -4.05
C ILE A 25 16.00 -5.27 -4.35
N SER A 26 14.69 -5.05 -4.48
CA SER A 26 13.77 -6.13 -4.82
C SER A 26 13.87 -6.48 -6.30
N ASP A 27 13.91 -7.78 -6.60
CA ASP A 27 13.92 -8.32 -7.96
C ASP A 27 12.71 -7.83 -8.78
N THR A 28 11.53 -7.69 -8.15
CA THR A 28 10.31 -7.22 -8.82
C THR A 28 10.41 -5.74 -9.19
N THR A 29 11.01 -4.93 -8.31
CA THR A 29 11.24 -3.50 -8.53
C THR A 29 12.29 -3.28 -9.63
N ILE A 30 13.37 -4.08 -9.66
CA ILE A 30 14.39 -4.05 -10.72
C ILE A 30 13.78 -4.45 -12.07
N MET A 31 12.99 -5.52 -12.11
CA MET A 31 12.32 -5.96 -13.34
C MET A 31 11.31 -4.91 -13.85
N SER A 32 10.57 -4.26 -12.94
CA SER A 32 9.58 -3.23 -13.28
C SER A 32 10.22 -1.96 -13.82
N SER A 33 11.36 -1.51 -13.27
CA SER A 33 12.09 -0.36 -13.81
C SER A 33 12.68 -0.65 -15.19
N MET A 34 13.24 -1.86 -15.40
CA MET A 34 13.75 -2.27 -16.71
C MET A 34 12.64 -2.34 -17.76
N ALA A 35 11.49 -2.93 -17.42
CA ALA A 35 10.34 -3.01 -18.33
C ALA A 35 9.77 -1.62 -18.69
N SER A 36 9.90 -0.65 -17.78
CA SER A 36 9.47 0.74 -17.98
C SER A 36 10.51 1.58 -18.73
N GLY A 37 11.74 1.07 -18.95
CA GLY A 37 12.82 1.78 -19.63
C GLY A 37 13.34 3.01 -18.88
N CYS A 38 13.10 3.10 -17.57
CA CYS A 38 13.55 4.21 -16.72
C CYS A 38 14.71 3.81 -15.83
N ASP A 39 15.45 4.80 -15.32
CA ASP A 39 16.47 4.54 -14.28
C ASP A 39 15.81 3.91 -13.05
N HIS A 40 16.53 2.97 -12.43
CA HIS A 40 16.01 2.20 -11.32
C HIS A 40 15.74 3.06 -10.08
N ILE A 41 16.63 4.01 -9.77
CA ILE A 41 16.47 4.88 -8.61
C ILE A 41 15.34 5.89 -8.87
N ASP A 42 15.22 6.40 -10.09
CA ASP A 42 14.10 7.27 -10.47
C ASP A 42 12.75 6.54 -10.37
N HIS A 43 12.71 5.26 -10.77
CA HIS A 43 11.52 4.43 -10.58
C HIS A 43 11.13 4.35 -9.09
N VAL A 44 12.07 3.95 -8.22
CA VAL A 44 11.78 3.77 -6.79
C VAL A 44 11.36 5.08 -6.13
N THR A 45 12.10 6.16 -6.40
CA THR A 45 11.87 7.46 -5.76
C THR A 45 10.55 8.09 -6.18
N THR A 46 10.09 7.87 -7.40
CA THR A 46 8.77 8.32 -7.86
C THR A 46 7.64 7.47 -7.29
N GLN A 47 7.86 6.18 -7.03
CA GLN A 47 6.85 5.27 -6.46
C GLN A 47 6.70 5.40 -4.94
N LEU A 48 7.78 5.69 -4.21
CA LEU A 48 7.80 5.72 -2.75
C LEU A 48 6.72 6.65 -2.13
N PRO A 49 6.47 7.88 -2.63
CA PRO A 49 5.41 8.73 -2.11
C PRO A 49 4.03 8.07 -2.20
N TYR A 50 3.70 7.41 -3.31
CA TYR A 50 2.43 6.69 -3.47
C TYR A 50 2.35 5.49 -2.53
N ALA A 51 3.44 4.73 -2.42
CA ALA A 51 3.53 3.58 -1.53
C ALA A 51 3.31 3.97 -0.06
N LEU A 52 3.86 5.11 0.39
CA LEU A 52 3.68 5.62 1.76
C LEU A 52 2.23 6.04 2.05
N VAL A 53 1.55 6.68 1.08
CA VAL A 53 0.13 7.05 1.23
C VAL A 53 -0.73 5.82 1.42
N VAL A 54 -0.59 4.81 0.56
CA VAL A 54 -1.39 3.58 0.63
C VAL A 54 -1.07 2.78 1.90
N ALA A 55 0.20 2.69 2.31
CA ALA A 55 0.58 2.05 3.57
C ALA A 55 -0.05 2.73 4.78
N SER A 56 -0.06 4.06 4.80
CA SER A 56 -0.69 4.84 5.87
C SER A 56 -2.19 4.59 5.96
N ILE A 57 -2.88 4.58 4.81
CA ILE A 57 -4.32 4.26 4.72
C ILE A 57 -4.58 2.83 5.22
N ALA A 58 -3.80 1.85 4.76
CA ALA A 58 -3.96 0.45 5.14
C ALA A 58 -3.76 0.22 6.65
N LEU A 59 -2.75 0.85 7.24
CA LEU A 59 -2.49 0.75 8.68
C LEU A 59 -3.59 1.41 9.52
N LEU A 60 -3.90 2.69 9.22
CA LEU A 60 -4.78 3.52 10.06
C LEU A 60 -6.25 3.14 9.92
N LEU A 61 -6.69 2.77 8.72
CA LEU A 61 -8.11 2.48 8.44
C LEU A 61 -8.40 0.98 8.29
N GLY A 62 -7.38 0.16 8.00
CA GLY A 62 -7.54 -1.29 7.81
C GLY A 62 -7.10 -2.09 9.03
N THR A 63 -5.79 -2.27 9.18
CA THR A 63 -5.18 -3.21 10.12
C THR A 63 -5.46 -2.86 11.58
N ILE A 64 -5.25 -1.60 11.98
CA ILE A 64 -5.43 -1.19 13.38
C ILE A 64 -6.90 -1.35 13.80
N PRO A 65 -7.91 -0.78 13.11
CA PRO A 65 -9.31 -0.95 13.48
C PRO A 65 -9.77 -2.41 13.48
N THR A 66 -9.37 -3.19 12.46
CA THR A 66 -9.71 -4.62 12.41
C THR A 66 -9.10 -5.40 13.58
N GLY A 67 -7.89 -5.02 14.00
CA GLY A 67 -7.23 -5.54 15.21
C GLY A 67 -7.95 -5.21 16.52
N PHE A 68 -8.76 -4.15 16.57
CA PHE A 68 -9.63 -3.82 17.70
C PHE A 68 -11.03 -4.46 17.61
N GLY A 69 -11.28 -5.31 16.60
CA GLY A 69 -12.52 -6.07 16.45
C GLY A 69 -13.54 -5.44 15.51
N PHE A 70 -13.19 -4.39 14.77
CA PHE A 70 -14.06 -3.90 13.70
C PHE A 70 -14.13 -4.93 12.55
N PRO A 71 -15.30 -5.03 11.88
CA PRO A 71 -15.48 -5.97 10.78
C PRO A 71 -14.61 -5.62 9.56
N ALA A 72 -13.78 -6.57 9.12
CA ALA A 72 -12.81 -6.38 8.04
C ALA A 72 -13.45 -5.93 6.72
N TRP A 73 -14.64 -6.45 6.38
CA TRP A 73 -15.33 -6.09 5.13
C TRP A 73 -15.73 -4.61 5.07
N ILE A 74 -16.10 -4.01 6.20
CA ILE A 74 -16.37 -2.56 6.28
C ILE A 74 -15.07 -1.79 6.09
N MET A 75 -14.00 -2.22 6.76
CA MET A 75 -12.70 -1.55 6.68
C MET A 75 -12.09 -1.61 5.28
N ILE A 76 -12.27 -2.72 4.57
CA ILE A 76 -11.89 -2.85 3.15
C ILE A 76 -12.65 -1.84 2.29
N LEU A 77 -13.97 -1.72 2.48
CA LEU A 77 -14.80 -0.79 1.71
C LEU A 77 -14.41 0.68 1.98
N ILE A 78 -14.18 1.04 3.25
CA ILE A 78 -13.68 2.36 3.64
C ILE A 78 -12.31 2.62 3.03
N GLY A 79 -11.40 1.66 3.11
CA GLY A 79 -10.06 1.75 2.53
C GLY A 79 -10.10 1.98 1.03
N PHE A 80 -10.92 1.21 0.30
CA PHE A 80 -11.11 1.37 -1.14
C PHE A 80 -11.61 2.77 -1.50
N ILE A 81 -12.65 3.25 -0.82
CA ILE A 81 -13.20 4.61 -1.04
C ILE A 81 -12.14 5.67 -0.74
N THR A 82 -11.36 5.49 0.32
CA THR A 82 -10.32 6.45 0.72
C THR A 82 -9.19 6.52 -0.30
N VAL A 83 -8.72 5.36 -0.80
CA VAL A 83 -7.70 5.31 -1.86
C VAL A 83 -8.22 5.98 -3.13
N MET A 84 -9.43 5.65 -3.57
CA MET A 84 -10.03 6.30 -4.74
C MET A 84 -10.16 7.81 -4.56
N SER A 85 -10.67 8.25 -3.42
CA SER A 85 -10.80 9.68 -3.09
C SER A 85 -9.44 10.39 -3.10
N SER A 86 -8.39 9.75 -2.58
CA SER A 86 -7.04 10.31 -2.59
C SER A 86 -6.52 10.56 -4.01
N VAL A 87 -6.80 9.64 -4.94
CA VAL A 87 -6.44 9.79 -6.36
C VAL A 87 -7.23 10.93 -7.01
N PHE A 88 -8.52 11.07 -6.74
CA PHE A 88 -9.34 12.13 -7.36
C PHE A 88 -9.07 13.53 -6.79
N ILE A 89 -8.65 13.64 -5.53
CA ILE A 89 -8.40 14.92 -4.87
C ILE A 89 -6.96 15.40 -5.10
N LEU A 90 -5.98 14.50 -4.99
CA LEU A 90 -4.55 14.84 -5.11
C LEU A 90 -4.00 14.61 -6.51
N GLY A 91 -4.64 13.74 -7.30
CA GLY A 91 -4.22 13.44 -8.66
C GLY A 91 -4.42 14.65 -9.57
N LYS A 92 -3.38 14.94 -10.36
CA LYS A 92 -3.47 15.88 -11.48
C LYS A 92 -3.70 15.11 -12.77
N LYS A 93 -4.42 15.73 -13.71
CA LYS A 93 -4.50 15.19 -15.07
C LYS A 93 -3.10 15.21 -15.68
N VAL A 94 -2.74 14.10 -16.29
CA VAL A 94 -1.51 14.00 -17.08
C VAL A 94 -1.91 14.49 -18.48
N ASP A 95 -1.35 15.64 -18.87
CA ASP A 95 -1.51 16.22 -20.21
C ASP A 95 -0.63 15.50 -21.23
#